data_AF-H1B716-F1
#
_entry.id   AF-H1B716-F1
#
_cell.length_a   1.000
_cell.length_b   1.000
_cell.length_c   1.000
_cell.angle_alpha   90.00
_cell.angle_beta   90.00
_cell.angle_gamma   90.00
#
_symmetry.space_group_name_H-M   'P 1'
#
loop_
_entity.id
_entity.type
_entity.pdbx_description
1 polymer ?
#
loop_
_entity_poly.entity_id
_entity_poly.type
_entity_poly.pdbx_seq_one_letter_code
_entity_poly.pdbx_strand_id
1 'polypeptide(L)'
;MAESVFEAVKQSVSTREAAAFYGIEVKRNGMACCPFHDDKNPSMKVDQRFHCFGCGEDGDVIDFTAKLFNLSPKEAAEKLAQDFGLIYDSQAPPRRRYVRQKKTRHRSFGRIDSAVIAYCPITTIC
;
A
#
# COMPACT_ATOMS: atom_id res chain seq x y z
N MET A 1 -23.68 22.54 0.24
CA MET A 1 -22.83 22.17 1.40
C MET A 1 -21.55 21.64 0.79
N ALA A 2 -20.42 22.30 1.04
CA ALA A 2 -19.19 22.04 0.29
C ALA A 2 -18.66 20.63 0.62
N GLU A 3 -18.88 19.68 -0.29
CA GLU A 3 -18.14 18.41 -0.36
C GLU A 3 -16.65 18.76 -0.49
N SER A 4 -16.02 18.91 0.67
CA SER A 4 -14.64 19.37 0.80
C SER A 4 -13.72 18.16 0.71
N VAL A 5 -12.45 18.38 0.36
CA VAL A 5 -11.39 17.34 0.27
C VAL A 5 -11.45 16.31 1.41
N PHE A 6 -11.76 16.79 2.62
CA PHE A 6 -11.93 15.99 3.83
C PHE A 6 -12.99 14.89 3.72
N GLU A 7 -14.11 15.15 3.05
CA GLU A 7 -15.20 14.18 2.89
C GLU A 7 -14.85 13.13 1.85
N ALA A 8 -14.29 13.56 0.71
CA ALA A 8 -13.81 12.66 -0.32
C ALA A 8 -12.75 11.68 0.21
N VAL A 9 -11.79 12.18 1.01
CA VAL A 9 -10.76 11.35 1.65
C VAL A 9 -11.38 10.37 2.65
N LYS A 10 -12.29 10.82 3.50
CA LYS A 10 -12.94 9.94 4.50
C LYS A 10 -13.82 8.85 3.89
N GLN A 11 -14.42 9.10 2.73
CA GLN A 11 -15.25 8.10 2.04
C GLN A 11 -14.43 7.04 1.28
N SER A 12 -13.21 7.38 0.87
CA SER A 12 -12.41 6.54 -0.05
C SER A 12 -11.23 5.86 0.62
N VAL A 13 -10.69 6.40 1.71
CA VAL A 13 -9.50 5.87 2.39
C VAL A 13 -9.83 5.49 3.82
N SER A 14 -9.61 4.21 4.15
CA SER A 14 -9.65 3.75 5.53
C SER A 14 -8.32 4.04 6.25
N THR A 15 -8.38 4.29 7.56
CA THR A 15 -7.18 4.54 8.39
C THR A 15 -6.18 3.39 8.32
N ARG A 16 -6.66 2.16 8.13
CA ARG A 16 -5.83 0.98 7.89
C ARG A 16 -5.05 1.05 6.57
N GLU A 17 -5.67 1.52 5.49
CA GLU A 17 -5.01 1.66 4.19
C GLU A 17 -3.94 2.74 4.22
N ALA A 18 -4.25 3.89 4.84
CA ALA A 18 -3.27 4.95 5.05
C ALA A 18 -2.08 4.46 5.89
N ALA A 19 -2.33 3.76 7.01
CA ALA A 19 -1.28 3.18 7.84
C ALA A 19 -0.39 2.20 7.03
N ALA A 20 -1.00 1.32 6.24
CA ALA A 20 -0.27 0.37 5.40
C ALA A 20 0.59 1.08 4.33
N PHE A 21 0.08 2.17 3.74
CA PHE A 21 0.82 2.97 2.76
C PHE A 21 2.07 3.63 3.37
N TYR A 22 1.96 4.13 4.60
CA TYR A 22 3.10 4.71 5.32
C TYR A 22 4.07 3.66 5.92
N GLY A 23 3.86 2.37 5.64
CA GLY A 23 4.75 1.29 6.09
C GLY A 23 4.46 0.79 7.50
N ILE A 24 3.28 1.06 8.06
CA ILE A 24 2.87 0.58 9.37
C ILE A 24 2.13 -0.74 9.20
N GLU A 25 2.70 -1.80 9.78
CA GLU A 25 2.13 -3.14 9.70
C GLU A 25 0.93 -3.28 10.64
N VAL A 26 -0.28 -3.21 10.06
CA VAL A 26 -1.53 -3.48 10.78
C VAL A 26 -1.82 -4.98 10.80
N LYS A 27 -1.80 -5.58 11.99
CA LYS A 27 -2.15 -7.00 12.19
C LYS A 27 -3.63 -7.24 11.85
N ARG A 28 -3.99 -8.50 11.62
CA ARG A 28 -5.38 -8.92 11.35
C ARG A 28 -6.37 -8.54 12.46
N ASN A 29 -5.89 -8.34 13.68
CA ASN A 29 -6.69 -7.96 14.84
C ASN A 29 -6.94 -6.44 14.94
N GLY A 30 -6.52 -5.66 13.93
CA GLY A 30 -6.58 -4.20 13.96
C GLY A 30 -5.53 -3.57 14.88
N MET A 31 -4.54 -4.34 15.34
CA MET A 31 -3.46 -3.83 16.18
C MET A 31 -2.27 -3.40 15.32
N ALA A 32 -1.69 -2.25 15.62
CA ALA A 32 -0.51 -1.70 14.95
C ALA A 32 0.53 -1.22 15.97
N CYS A 33 1.78 -1.12 15.53
CA CYS A 33 2.82 -0.39 16.26
C CYS A 33 2.62 1.11 16.04
N CYS A 34 2.67 1.89 17.12
CA CYS A 34 2.55 3.33 17.02
C CYS A 34 3.88 3.92 16.51
N PRO A 35 3.88 4.75 15.45
CA PRO A 35 5.09 5.44 15.00
C PRO A 35 5.44 6.68 15.85
N PHE A 36 4.53 7.12 16.72
CA PHE A 36 4.68 8.35 17.51
C PHE A 36 5.35 8.13 18.88
N HIS A 37 5.58 6.88 19.26
CA HIS A 37 6.16 6.50 20.54
C HIS A 37 7.01 5.25 20.34
N ASP A 38 8.23 5.23 20.90
CA ASP A 38 9.11 4.06 21.00
C ASP A 38 8.57 3.02 22.02
N ASP A 39 7.45 2.37 21.70
CA ASP A 39 6.94 1.22 22.47
C ASP A 39 7.23 -0.06 21.69
N LYS A 40 7.73 -1.07 22.37
CA LYS A 40 7.99 -2.39 21.76
C LYS A 40 6.70 -3.20 21.59
N ASN A 41 5.60 -2.81 22.22
CA ASN A 41 4.32 -3.49 22.12
C ASN A 41 3.36 -2.81 21.12
N PRO A 42 2.74 -3.57 20.19
CA PRO A 42 1.72 -3.03 19.30
C PRO A 42 0.43 -2.74 20.07
N SER A 43 0.32 -1.54 20.61
CA SER A 43 -0.78 -1.06 21.47
C SER A 43 -1.67 -0.03 20.78
N MET A 44 -1.54 0.18 19.47
CA MET A 44 -2.45 1.02 18.69
C MET A 44 -3.58 0.18 18.09
N LYS A 45 -4.83 0.64 18.21
CA LYS A 45 -5.99 0.05 17.53
C LYS A 45 -6.38 0.91 16.33
N VAL A 46 -6.51 0.28 15.17
CA VAL A 46 -6.77 0.91 13.87
C VAL A 46 -8.01 0.26 13.24
N ASP A 47 -9.14 0.97 13.32
CA ASP A 47 -10.39 0.62 12.64
C ASP A 47 -10.73 1.72 11.62
N GLN A 48 -11.83 2.44 11.82
CA GLN A 48 -12.13 3.69 11.10
C GLN A 48 -11.33 4.87 11.66
N ARG A 49 -11.00 4.82 12.94
CA ARG A 49 -10.19 5.79 13.66
C ARG A 49 -8.94 5.12 14.20
N PHE A 50 -7.89 5.90 14.45
CA PHE A 50 -6.75 5.41 15.19
C PHE A 50 -6.89 5.80 16.66
N HIS A 51 -6.55 4.88 17.55
CA HIS A 51 -6.39 5.16 18.97
C HIS A 51 -5.18 4.42 19.51
N CYS A 52 -4.30 5.14 20.16
CA CYS A 52 -3.09 4.62 20.75
C CYS A 52 -3.22 4.57 22.28
N PHE A 53 -3.31 3.38 22.86
CA PHE A 53 -3.46 3.24 24.31
C PHE A 53 -2.21 3.64 25.11
N GLY A 54 -1.02 3.64 24.49
CA GLY A 54 0.23 4.06 25.15
C GLY A 54 0.46 5.57 25.14
N CYS A 55 0.12 6.23 24.03
CA CYS A 55 0.36 7.65 23.82
C CYS A 55 -0.88 8.53 24.05
N GLY A 56 -2.07 7.93 24.16
CA GLY A 56 -3.34 8.65 24.33
C GLY A 56 -3.84 9.32 23.05
N GLU A 57 -3.09 9.19 21.95
CA GLU A 57 -3.41 9.86 20.70
C GLU A 57 -4.59 9.17 20.01
N ASP A 58 -5.59 9.97 19.68
CA ASP A 58 -6.75 9.57 18.89
C ASP A 58 -6.99 10.53 17.71
N GLY A 59 -7.64 10.03 16.67
CA GLY A 59 -8.03 10.84 15.54
C GLY A 59 -8.49 10.06 14.32
N ASP A 60 -8.81 10.81 13.27
CA ASP A 60 -9.15 10.27 11.95
C ASP A 60 -7.89 10.13 11.09
N VAL A 61 -8.02 9.56 9.89
CA VAL A 61 -6.90 9.38 8.93
C VAL A 61 -6.13 10.68 8.60
N ILE A 62 -6.82 11.81 8.68
CA ILE A 62 -6.28 13.14 8.38
C ILE A 62 -5.40 13.62 9.52
N ASP A 63 -5.86 13.50 10.77
CA ASP A 63 -5.07 13.85 11.96
C ASP A 63 -3.82 12.97 12.07
N PHE A 64 -3.95 11.70 11.73
CA PHE A 64 -2.83 10.77 11.69
C PHE A 64 -1.72 11.27 10.74
N THR A 65 -2.11 11.62 9.53
CA THR A 65 -1.21 12.13 8.49
C THR A 65 -0.63 13.50 8.86
N ALA A 66 -1.47 14.38 9.43
CA ALA A 66 -1.07 15.69 9.92
C ALA A 66 0.02 15.57 10.98
N LYS A 67 -0.11 14.65 11.95
CA LYS A 67 0.88 14.41 12.99
C LYS A 67 2.16 13.76 12.46
N LEU A 68 2.04 12.81 11.53
CA LEU A 68 3.22 12.18 10.91
C LEU A 68 4.11 13.19 10.16
N PHE A 69 3.49 14.13 9.42
CA PHE A 69 4.23 15.10 8.62
C PHE A 69 4.32 16.49 9.25
N ASN A 70 3.73 16.70 10.44
CA ASN A 70 3.58 18.00 11.09
C ASN A 70 2.99 19.08 10.16
N LEU A 71 1.91 18.72 9.45
CA LEU A 71 1.21 19.59 8.50
C LEU A 71 -0.15 20.05 9.05
N SER A 72 -0.71 21.10 8.46
CA SER A 72 -2.09 21.48 8.76
C SER A 72 -3.09 20.41 8.28
N PRO A 73 -4.28 20.29 8.89
CA PRO A 73 -5.27 19.28 8.50
C PRO A 73 -5.68 19.39 7.02
N LYS A 74 -5.68 20.62 6.48
CA LYS A 74 -5.97 20.87 5.07
C LYS A 74 -4.88 20.31 4.16
N GLU A 75 -3.62 20.62 4.44
CA GLU A 75 -2.48 20.10 3.67
C GLU A 75 -2.36 18.58 3.79
N ALA A 76 -2.66 18.02 4.96
CA ALA A 76 -2.69 16.57 5.16
C ALA A 76 -3.77 15.89 4.30
N ALA A 77 -4.96 16.50 4.19
CA ALA A 77 -6.02 15.99 3.31
C ALA A 77 -5.64 16.09 1.83
N GLU A 78 -5.01 17.18 1.40
CA GLU A 78 -4.52 17.34 0.03
C GLU A 78 -3.43 16.32 -0.31
N LYS A 79 -2.52 16.06 0.63
CA LYS A 79 -1.48 15.03 0.50
C LYS A 79 -2.09 13.63 0.34
N LEU A 80 -3.02 13.25 1.22
CA LEU A 80 -3.75 11.99 1.10
C LEU A 80 -4.48 11.89 -0.25
N ALA A 81 -5.13 12.96 -0.70
CA ALA A 81 -5.79 12.97 -2.01
C ALA A 81 -4.79 12.75 -3.15
N GLN A 82 -3.57 13.33 -3.09
CA GLN A 82 -2.53 13.13 -4.08
C GLN A 82 -1.95 11.70 -4.05
N ASP A 83 -1.68 11.15 -2.87
CA ASP A 83 -1.11 9.81 -2.70
C ASP A 83 -2.09 8.72 -3.20
N PHE A 84 -3.39 8.87 -2.93
CA PHE A 84 -4.43 7.95 -3.37
C PHE A 84 -5.04 8.30 -4.75
N GLY A 85 -4.66 9.44 -5.33
CA GLY A 85 -5.14 9.90 -6.63
C GLY A 85 -6.64 10.25 -6.65
N LEU A 86 -7.17 10.78 -5.54
CA LEU A 86 -8.55 11.20 -5.41
C LEU A 86 -8.77 12.53 -6.14
N ILE A 87 -9.75 12.55 -7.04
CA ILE A 87 -10.16 13.78 -7.73
C ILE A 87 -11.24 14.44 -6.89
N TYR A 88 -10.97 15.63 -6.37
CA TYR A 88 -11.92 16.46 -5.66
C TYR A 88 -12.15 17.77 -6.41
N ASP A 89 -13.34 18.34 -6.26
CA ASP A 89 -13.90 19.40 -7.12
C ASP A 89 -12.99 20.65 -7.26
N SER A 90 -12.11 20.90 -6.29
CA SER A 90 -11.22 22.08 -6.29
C SER A 90 -9.92 21.92 -7.12
N GLN A 91 -9.57 20.71 -7.56
CA GLN A 91 -8.43 20.45 -8.45
C GLN A 91 -8.81 19.37 -9.47
N ALA A 92 -9.49 19.76 -10.55
CA ALA A 92 -9.60 18.93 -11.74
C ALA A 92 -8.54 19.34 -12.79
N PRO A 93 -7.30 18.81 -12.77
CA PRO A 93 -6.52 18.68 -13.99
C PRO A 93 -6.97 17.40 -14.75
N PRO A 94 -6.85 17.36 -16.10
CA PRO A 94 -7.40 16.27 -16.91
C PRO A 94 -6.80 14.92 -16.53
N ARG A 95 -7.68 13.93 -16.29
CA ARG A 95 -7.37 12.54 -15.88
C ARG A 95 -6.18 11.97 -16.65
N ARG A 96 -5.00 11.86 -16.00
CA ARG A 96 -3.91 11.04 -16.54
C ARG A 96 -4.12 9.60 -16.09
N ARG A 97 -4.60 8.79 -17.03
CA ARG A 97 -4.92 7.36 -16.91
C ARG A 97 -3.72 6.60 -16.33
N TYR A 98 -3.81 6.10 -15.10
CA TYR A 98 -2.81 5.19 -14.53
C TYR A 98 -2.87 3.86 -15.28
N VAL A 99 -1.88 3.62 -16.15
CA VAL A 99 -1.78 2.36 -16.91
C VAL A 99 -1.25 1.29 -15.96
N ARG A 100 -2.13 0.38 -15.54
CA ARG A 100 -1.78 -0.84 -14.82
C ARG A 100 -0.79 -1.66 -15.67
N GLN A 101 0.50 -1.62 -15.33
CA GLN A 101 1.50 -2.49 -15.95
C GLN A 101 1.20 -3.95 -15.56
N LYS A 102 0.62 -4.72 -16.48
CA LYS A 102 0.50 -6.18 -16.33
C LYS A 102 1.91 -6.75 -16.48
N LYS A 103 2.52 -7.19 -15.38
CA LYS A 103 3.74 -8.00 -15.40
C LYS A 103 3.41 -9.31 -16.13
N THR A 104 3.86 -9.42 -17.38
CA THR A 104 3.73 -10.65 -18.17
C THR A 104 4.54 -11.73 -17.47
N ARG A 105 3.87 -12.73 -16.91
CA ARG A 105 4.51 -13.97 -16.46
C ARG A 105 5.04 -14.67 -17.71
N HIS A 106 6.32 -14.46 -18.05
CA HIS A 106 7.05 -15.34 -18.95
C HIS A 106 7.20 -16.69 -18.23
N ARG A 107 6.19 -17.54 -18.40
CA ARG A 107 6.24 -18.95 -18.00
C ARG A 107 7.06 -19.66 -19.07
N SER A 108 8.37 -19.73 -18.88
CA SER A 108 9.24 -20.63 -19.65
C SER A 108 8.89 -22.08 -19.27
N PHE A 109 7.88 -22.61 -19.94
CA PHE A 109 7.59 -24.04 -19.97
C PHE A 109 7.87 -24.53 -21.39
N GLY A 110 9.14 -24.79 -21.66
CA GLY A 110 9.62 -25.46 -22.86
C GLY A 110 10.28 -26.76 -22.47
N ARG A 111 9.47 -27.80 -22.29
CA ARG A 111 9.90 -29.19 -22.45
C ARG A 111 10.02 -29.44 -23.95
N ILE A 112 11.12 -30.04 -24.41
CA ILE A 112 11.12 -31.18 -25.34
C ILE A 112 12.52 -31.81 -25.41
N ASP A 113 12.65 -32.96 -24.74
CA ASP A 113 13.21 -34.22 -25.24
C ASP A 113 14.35 -34.15 -26.27
N SER A 114 15.59 -34.09 -25.81
CA SER A 114 16.76 -34.41 -26.65
C SER A 114 17.10 -35.88 -26.49
N ALA A 115 16.75 -36.62 -27.55
CA ALA A 115 17.01 -38.03 -27.73
C ALA A 115 18.44 -38.40 -27.34
N VAL A 116 18.50 -39.27 -26.36
CA VAL A 116 19.69 -39.91 -25.84
C VAL A 116 20.28 -40.84 -26.91
N ILE A 117 21.55 -40.60 -27.19
CA ILE A 117 22.58 -41.58 -27.55
C ILE A 117 22.47 -42.15 -28.98
N ALA A 118 23.15 -41.45 -29.89
CA ALA A 118 23.82 -42.06 -31.02
C ALA A 118 24.87 -43.07 -30.51
N TYR A 119 24.59 -44.37 -30.60
CA TYR A 119 25.62 -45.41 -30.48
C TYR A 119 26.36 -45.50 -31.82
N CYS A 120 27.59 -45.00 -31.78
CA CYS A 120 28.61 -45.09 -32.83
C CYS A 120 29.10 -46.55 -32.92
N PRO A 121 28.90 -47.29 -34.02
CA PRO A 121 29.46 -48.62 -34.18
C PRO A 121 30.86 -48.49 -34.80
N ILE A 122 31.86 -48.15 -33.98
CA ILE A 122 33.27 -48.21 -34.40
C ILE A 122 34.07 -48.90 -33.30
N THR A 123 34.24 -50.21 -33.45
CA THR A 123 35.25 -51.18 -32.91
C THR A 123 34.52 -52.51 -32.69
N THR A 124 34.83 -53.59 -33.42
CA THR A 124 36.09 -54.32 -33.33
C THR A 124 36.35 -55.12 -34.60
N ILE A 125 37.53 -54.88 -35.17
CA ILE A 125 38.29 -55.84 -35.99
C ILE A 125 38.96 -56.79 -35.02
N CYS A 126 38.78 -58.11 -35.23
CA CYS A 126 39.61 -59.28 -34.89
C CYS A 126 38.73 -60.51 -34.74
#